data_AF-J5KLP7-F1
#
_entry.id   AF-J5KLP7-F1
#
_cell.length_a   1.000
_cell.length_b   1.000
_cell.length_c   1.000
_cell.angle_alpha   90.00
_cell.angle_beta   90.00
_cell.angle_gamma   90.00
#
_symmetry.space_group_name_H-M   'P 1'
#
loop_
_entity.id
_entity.type
_entity.pdbx_description
1 polymer ?
#
loop_
_entity_poly.entity_id
_entity_poly.type
_entity_poly.pdbx_seq_one_letter_code
_entity_poly.pdbx_strand_id
1 'polypeptide(L)'
;MEPEDLVKYGLIPEFVGRLPVISNLHELDESALVRILKEPKNALVNQYKHLFEIDHVELTFRDEALLEIAKQAIKRKTGARGLRSIMEDILMETMFELPNEDLEKVIIDENTVISKTEPIKLLKTPSKKSSAN
;
A
#
# COMPACT_ATOMS: atom_id res chain seq x y z
N MET A 1 -7.68 -18.85 -23.87
CA MET A 1 -8.91 -19.40 -23.30
C MET A 1 -9.93 -19.34 -24.39
N GLU A 2 -10.43 -20.49 -24.81
CA GLU A 2 -11.46 -20.61 -25.85
C GLU A 2 -12.86 -20.76 -25.22
N PRO A 3 -13.95 -20.37 -25.90
CA PRO A 3 -15.32 -20.56 -25.40
C PRO A 3 -15.64 -22.01 -25.01
N GLU A 4 -15.02 -22.98 -25.69
CA GLU A 4 -15.17 -24.42 -25.41
C GLU A 4 -14.54 -24.83 -24.07
N ASP A 5 -13.51 -24.12 -23.61
CA ASP A 5 -12.93 -24.34 -22.29
C ASP A 5 -13.94 -23.97 -21.20
N LEU A 6 -14.67 -22.87 -21.37
CA LEU A 6 -15.71 -22.41 -20.44
C LEU A 6 -16.84 -23.45 -20.28
N VAL A 7 -17.21 -24.13 -21.37
CA VAL A 7 -18.20 -25.22 -21.34
C VAL A 7 -17.66 -26.44 -20.58
N LYS A 8 -16.39 -26.80 -20.78
CA LYS A 8 -15.72 -27.86 -20.00
C LYS A 8 -15.63 -27.53 -18.51
N TYR A 9 -15.53 -26.25 -18.15
CA TYR A 9 -15.56 -25.77 -16.76
C TYR A 9 -16.99 -25.73 -16.15
N GLY A 10 -18.02 -26.12 -16.90
CA GLY A 10 -19.39 -26.30 -16.40
C GLY A 10 -20.37 -25.18 -16.75
N LEU A 11 -19.98 -24.22 -17.60
CA LEU A 11 -20.90 -23.20 -18.11
C LEU A 11 -21.76 -23.75 -19.25
N ILE A 12 -23.04 -23.38 -19.30
CA ILE A 12 -23.95 -23.84 -20.36
C ILE A 12 -23.66 -23.13 -21.70
N PRO A 13 -23.74 -23.83 -22.85
CA PRO A 13 -23.44 -23.26 -24.17
C PRO A 13 -24.26 -22.01 -24.51
N GLU A 14 -25.54 -21.96 -24.14
CA GLU A 14 -26.42 -20.82 -24.41
C GLU A 14 -25.98 -19.56 -23.66
N PHE A 15 -25.36 -19.73 -22.49
CA PHE A 15 -24.84 -18.62 -21.69
C PHE A 15 -23.51 -18.13 -22.24
N VAL A 16 -22.61 -19.04 -22.61
CA VAL A 16 -21.33 -18.69 -23.25
C VAL A 16 -21.56 -17.99 -24.59
N GLY A 17 -22.56 -18.43 -25.37
CA GLY A 17 -22.96 -17.77 -26.62
C GLY A 17 -23.48 -16.34 -26.46
N ARG A 18 -23.86 -15.91 -25.25
CA ARG A 18 -24.26 -14.53 -24.92
C ARG A 18 -23.08 -13.67 -24.42
N LEU A 19 -21.87 -14.21 -24.36
CA LEU A 19 -20.65 -13.50 -23.97
C LEU A 19 -19.72 -13.34 -25.18
N PRO A 20 -20.05 -12.45 -26.15
CA PRO A 20 -19.30 -12.30 -27.39
C PRO A 20 -17.91 -11.68 -27.22
N VAL A 21 -17.61 -11.14 -26.03
CA VAL A 21 -16.33 -10.48 -25.72
C VAL A 21 -15.65 -11.22 -24.59
N ILE A 22 -14.48 -11.80 -24.88
CA ILE A 22 -13.61 -12.44 -23.89
C ILE A 22 -12.34 -11.59 -23.80
N SER A 23 -11.95 -11.22 -22.59
CA SER A 23 -10.69 -10.54 -22.31
C SER A 23 -9.98 -11.23 -21.16
N ASN A 24 -8.68 -11.43 -21.31
CA ASN A 24 -7.85 -12.01 -20.26
C ASN A 24 -7.15 -10.89 -19.50
N LEU A 25 -7.02 -11.05 -18.19
CA LEU A 25 -6.17 -10.17 -17.37
C LEU A 25 -4.81 -10.84 -17.17
N HIS A 26 -3.75 -10.04 -17.22
CA HIS A 26 -2.41 -10.49 -16.85
C HIS A 26 -2.26 -10.53 -15.33
N GLU A 27 -1.41 -11.42 -14.85
CA GLU A 27 -1.01 -11.43 -13.44
C GLU A 27 -0.28 -10.14 -13.09
N LEU A 28 -0.42 -9.73 -11.83
CA LEU A 28 0.24 -8.53 -11.32
C LEU A 28 1.69 -8.84 -10.97
N ASP A 29 2.61 -8.14 -11.62
CA ASP A 29 4.03 -8.15 -11.25
C ASP A 29 4.35 -7.12 -10.14
N GLU A 30 5.59 -7.13 -9.66
CA GLU A 30 6.05 -6.22 -8.60
C GLU A 30 5.85 -4.75 -8.99
N SER A 31 6.14 -4.40 -10.24
CA SER A 31 6.02 -3.04 -10.73
C SER A 31 4.57 -2.57 -10.75
N ALA A 32 3.64 -3.44 -11.16
CA ALA A 32 2.21 -3.16 -11.19
C ALA A 32 1.68 -2.92 -9.77
N LEU A 33 2.14 -3.71 -8.78
CA LEU A 33 1.76 -3.52 -7.38
C LEU A 33 2.29 -2.20 -6.80
N VAL A 34 3.53 -1.82 -7.09
CA VAL A 34 4.08 -0.51 -6.69
C VAL A 34 3.27 0.63 -7.31
N ARG A 35 2.91 0.51 -8.59
CA ARG A 35 2.03 1.50 -9.25
C ARG A 35 0.68 1.58 -8.55
N ILE A 36 0.05 0.46 -8.21
CA ILE A 36 -1.21 0.43 -7.46
C ILE A 36 -1.08 1.11 -6.08
N LEU A 37 0.06 0.99 -5.42
CA LEU A 37 0.33 1.65 -4.12
C LEU A 37 0.43 3.18 -4.23
N LYS A 38 0.86 3.73 -5.39
CA LYS A 38 1.29 5.13 -5.52
C LYS A 38 0.49 5.98 -6.52
N GLU A 39 0.13 5.44 -7.68
CA GLU A 39 -0.40 6.20 -8.82
C GLU A 39 -1.92 6.45 -8.82
N PRO A 40 -2.78 5.48 -8.45
CA PRO A 40 -4.23 5.70 -8.47
C PRO A 40 -4.63 6.91 -7.62
N LYS A 41 -5.68 7.62 -8.04
CA LYS A 41 -6.24 8.74 -7.26
C LYS A 41 -6.51 8.36 -5.80
N ASN A 42 -7.03 7.14 -5.59
CA ASN A 42 -7.31 6.56 -4.28
C ASN A 42 -6.28 5.49 -3.89
N ALA A 43 -5.00 5.71 -4.19
CA ALA A 43 -3.94 4.77 -3.82
C ALA A 43 -3.78 4.64 -2.30
N LEU A 44 -3.28 3.48 -1.84
CA LEU A 44 -3.13 3.19 -0.41
C LEU A 44 -2.19 4.18 0.28
N VAL A 45 -1.08 4.56 -0.36
CA VAL A 45 -0.16 5.56 0.19
C VAL A 45 -0.88 6.89 0.49
N ASN A 46 -1.74 7.35 -0.42
CA ASN A 46 -2.49 8.59 -0.23
C ASN A 46 -3.53 8.46 0.88
N GLN A 47 -4.18 7.30 1.01
CA GLN A 47 -5.13 7.03 2.09
C GLN A 47 -4.46 7.11 3.47
N TYR A 48 -3.31 6.46 3.65
CA TYR A 48 -2.59 6.51 4.93
C TYR A 48 -1.94 7.85 5.21
N LYS A 49 -1.43 8.54 4.19
CA LYS A 49 -0.97 9.93 4.33
C LYS A 49 -2.06 10.83 4.88
N HIS A 50 -3.25 10.78 4.26
CA HIS A 50 -4.37 11.58 4.72
C HIS A 50 -4.81 11.21 6.13
N LEU A 51 -4.77 9.93 6.49
CA LEU A 51 -5.10 9.47 7.84
C LEU A 51 -4.13 10.02 8.90
N PHE A 52 -2.82 10.05 8.62
CA PHE A 52 -1.82 10.65 9.51
C PHE A 52 -1.91 12.19 9.54
N GLU A 53 -2.29 12.82 8.43
CA GLU A 53 -2.51 14.27 8.36
C GLU A 53 -3.62 14.75 9.30
N ILE A 54 -4.64 13.92 9.57
CA ILE A 54 -5.71 14.23 10.55
C ILE A 54 -5.12 14.45 11.95
N ASP A 55 -4.08 13.68 12.30
CA ASP A 55 -3.34 13.81 13.56
C ASP A 55 -2.14 14.77 13.47
N HIS A 56 -2.07 15.57 12.40
CA HIS A 56 -1.00 16.54 12.13
C HIS A 56 0.40 15.94 11.99
N VAL A 57 0.51 14.69 11.50
CA VAL A 57 1.78 14.00 11.25
C VAL A 57 1.97 13.75 9.75
N GLU A 58 3.15 14.05 9.20
CA GLU A 58 3.48 13.74 7.81
C GLU A 58 3.92 12.27 7.69
N LEU A 59 3.25 11.47 6.86
CA LEU A 59 3.70 10.10 6.54
C LEU A 59 4.38 10.05 5.17
N THR A 60 5.55 9.43 5.09
CA THR A 60 6.26 9.23 3.82
C THR A 60 6.77 7.80 3.69
N PHE A 61 6.73 7.29 2.47
CA PHE A 61 7.26 5.98 2.10
C PHE A 61 8.42 6.19 1.14
N ARG A 62 9.55 5.54 1.42
CA ARG A 62 10.62 5.41 0.44
C ARG A 62 10.22 4.46 -0.68
N ASP A 63 10.75 4.66 -1.88
CA ASP A 63 10.40 3.83 -3.03
C ASP A 63 10.86 2.37 -2.81
N GLU A 64 11.96 2.16 -2.09
CA GLU A 64 12.46 0.84 -1.68
C GLU A 64 11.49 0.12 -0.74
N ALA A 65 10.83 0.86 0.17
CA ALA A 65 9.82 0.29 1.06
C ALA A 65 8.60 -0.20 0.27
N LEU A 66 8.14 0.58 -0.72
CA LEU A 66 7.02 0.19 -1.59
C LEU A 66 7.35 -1.06 -2.40
N LEU A 67 8.59 -1.20 -2.87
CA LEU A 67 9.06 -2.39 -3.57
C LEU A 67 9.02 -3.62 -2.66
N GLU A 68 9.48 -3.51 -1.42
CA GLU A 68 9.44 -4.64 -0.48
C GLU A 68 8.01 -5.03 -0.07
N ILE A 69 7.10 -4.06 0.05
CA ILE A 69 5.67 -4.33 0.27
C ILE A 69 5.09 -5.13 -0.91
N ALA A 70 5.40 -4.74 -2.14
CA ALA A 70 4.97 -5.44 -3.35
C ALA A 70 5.50 -6.89 -3.38
N LYS A 71 6.79 -7.09 -3.11
CA LYS A 71 7.41 -8.43 -3.01
C LYS A 71 6.72 -9.30 -1.98
N GLN A 72 6.43 -8.77 -0.79
CA GLN A 72 5.71 -9.50 0.25
C GLN A 72 4.29 -9.90 -0.21
N ALA A 73 3.57 -9.03 -0.92
CA ALA A 73 2.24 -9.33 -1.43
C ALA A 73 2.23 -10.46 -2.47
N ILE A 74 3.22 -10.49 -3.36
CA ILE A 74 3.39 -11.59 -4.32
C ILE A 74 3.73 -12.89 -3.59
N LYS A 75 4.66 -12.85 -2.64
CA LYS A 75 5.05 -14.02 -1.84
C LYS A 75 3.86 -14.61 -1.07
N ARG A 76 2.94 -13.77 -0.57
CA ARG A 76 1.71 -14.19 0.10
C ARG A 76 0.62 -14.71 -0.87
N LYS A 77 0.83 -14.64 -2.20
CA LYS A 77 -0.14 -15.02 -3.25
C LYS A 77 -1.50 -14.31 -3.13
N THR A 78 -1.50 -13.11 -2.56
CA THR A 78 -2.71 -12.31 -2.33
C THR A 78 -2.87 -11.18 -3.36
N GLY A 79 -1.84 -10.89 -4.15
CA GLY A 79 -1.83 -9.83 -5.16
C GLY A 79 -2.18 -8.46 -4.56
N ALA A 80 -2.87 -7.61 -5.33
CA ALA A 80 -3.26 -6.27 -4.89
C ALA A 80 -4.13 -6.26 -3.61
N ARG A 81 -4.91 -7.32 -3.37
CA ARG A 81 -5.76 -7.43 -2.17
C ARG A 81 -4.94 -7.53 -0.88
N GLY A 82 -3.75 -8.12 -0.96
CA GLY A 82 -2.84 -8.26 0.19
C GLY A 82 -2.14 -6.97 0.61
N LEU A 83 -2.03 -5.99 -0.29
CA LEU A 83 -1.29 -4.75 -0.04
C LEU A 83 -1.82 -3.99 1.18
N ARG A 84 -3.15 -3.93 1.35
CA ARG A 84 -3.78 -3.25 2.50
C ARG A 84 -3.37 -3.90 3.82
N SER A 85 -3.49 -5.22 3.93
CA SER A 85 -3.15 -5.94 5.17
C SER A 85 -1.67 -5.76 5.52
N ILE A 86 -0.77 -5.76 4.53
CA ILE A 86 0.66 -5.52 4.77
C ILE A 86 0.90 -4.10 5.29
N MET A 87 0.24 -3.10 4.69
CA MET A 87 0.32 -1.70 5.14
C MET A 87 -0.21 -1.53 6.56
N GLU A 88 -1.35 -2.15 6.89
CA GLU A 88 -1.92 -2.15 8.25
C GLU A 88 -0.95 -2.77 9.24
N ASP A 89 -0.39 -3.95 8.93
CA ASP A 89 0.58 -4.63 9.77
C ASP A 89 1.80 -3.73 10.09
N ILE A 90 2.31 -2.97 9.10
CA ILE A 90 3.48 -2.10 9.25
C ILE A 90 3.17 -0.87 10.08
N LEU A 91 1.99 -0.27 9.87
CA LEU A 91 1.63 1.02 10.47
C LEU A 91 0.94 0.88 11.83
N MET A 92 0.47 -0.32 12.19
CA MET A 92 -0.36 -0.56 13.37
C MET A 92 0.22 0.04 14.66
N GLU A 93 1.50 -0.23 14.94
CA GLU A 93 2.15 0.29 16.15
C GLU A 93 2.25 1.82 16.13
N THR A 94 2.65 2.40 15.00
CA THR A 94 2.75 3.87 14.87
C THR A 94 1.39 4.54 14.99
N MET A 95 0.34 3.94 14.44
CA MET A 95 -1.03 4.46 14.55
C MET A 95 -1.58 4.37 15.97
N PHE A 96 -1.14 3.37 16.76
CA PHE A 96 -1.51 3.26 18.17
C PHE A 96 -0.86 4.34 19.05
N GLU A 97 0.31 4.84 18.64
CA GLU A 97 0.99 5.96 19.31
C GLU A 97 0.38 7.33 18.98
N LEU A 98 -0.51 7.41 17.98
CA LEU A 98 -1.19 8.65 17.61
C LEU A 98 -2.49 8.84 18.42
N PRO A 99 -2.87 10.09 18.76
CA PRO A 99 -2.18 11.33 18.43
C PRO A 99 -0.95 11.58 19.31
N ASN A 100 0.13 12.12 18.72
CA ASN A 100 1.36 12.47 19.41
C ASN A 100 1.77 13.91 19.07
N GLU A 101 1.74 14.81 20.05
CA GLU A 101 2.03 16.24 19.81
C GLU A 101 3.49 16.52 19.45
N ASP A 102 4.42 15.68 19.90
CA ASP A 102 5.85 15.86 19.63
C ASP A 102 6.26 15.27 18.28
N LEU A 103 5.44 14.42 17.68
CA LEU A 103 5.73 13.78 16.40
C LEU A 103 5.37 14.72 15.24
N GLU A 104 6.33 14.91 14.33
CA GLU A 104 6.15 15.73 13.13
C GLU A 104 6.01 14.88 11.87
N LYS A 105 6.87 13.86 11.73
CA LYS A 105 6.97 13.07 10.51
C LYS A 105 7.38 11.63 10.76
N VAL A 106 6.81 10.72 9.99
CA VAL A 106 7.13 9.30 9.97
C VAL A 106 7.61 8.92 8.56
N ILE A 107 8.74 8.21 8.50
CA ILE A 107 9.33 7.73 7.25
C ILE A 107 9.43 6.21 7.32
N ILE A 108 8.74 5.55 6.39
CA ILE A 108 8.80 4.09 6.20
C ILE A 108 9.90 3.77 5.19
N ASP A 109 10.88 3.00 5.62
CA ASP A 109 11.99 2.48 4.81
C ASP A 109 11.86 0.96 4.61
N GLU A 110 12.76 0.39 3.81
CA GLU A 110 12.80 -1.04 3.52
C GLU A 110 13.02 -1.90 4.77
N ASN A 111 13.79 -1.42 5.75
CA ASN A 111 14.09 -2.16 6.97
C ASN A 111 12.85 -2.32 7.84
N THR A 112 12.04 -1.27 7.93
CA THR A 112 10.73 -1.29 8.61
C THR A 112 9.85 -2.40 8.02
N VAL A 113 9.86 -2.57 6.69
CA VAL A 113 9.05 -3.57 5.99
C VAL A 113 9.59 -4.99 6.17
N ILE A 114 10.92 -5.18 6.04
CA ILE A 114 11.56 -6.49 6.08
C ILE A 114 11.65 -7.04 7.51
N SER A 115 12.13 -6.20 8.44
CA SER A 115 12.52 -6.61 9.79
C SER A 115 11.49 -6.24 10.85
N LYS A 116 10.40 -5.55 10.47
CA LYS A 116 9.39 -5.02 11.40
C LYS A 116 10.01 -4.19 12.52
N THR A 117 11.07 -3.44 12.19
CA THR A 117 11.65 -2.46 13.11
C THR A 117 10.76 -1.23 13.18
N GLU A 118 10.93 -0.41 14.22
CA GLU A 118 10.25 0.88 14.28
C GLU A 118 10.63 1.76 13.08
N PRO A 119 9.65 2.49 12.51
CA PRO A 119 9.92 3.45 11.44
C PRO A 119 10.70 4.66 11.96
N ILE A 120 11.28 5.41 11.04
CA ILE A 120 12.03 6.62 11.37
C ILE A 120 11.03 7.71 11.77
N LYS A 121 11.06 8.12 13.05
CA LYS A 121 10.22 9.16 13.63
C LYS A 121 11.02 10.46 13.78
N LEU A 122 10.52 11.56 13.23
CA LEU A 122 11.07 12.89 13.39
C LEU A 122 10.19 13.70 14.34
N LEU A 123 10.79 14.20 15.41
CA LEU A 123 10.11 15.00 16.42
C LEU A 123 10.21 16.50 16.09
N LYS A 124 9.20 17.25 16.50
CA LYS A 124 9.16 18.71 16.37
C LYS A 124 10.36 19.31 17.08
N THR A 125 11.12 20.13 16.37
CA THR A 125 12.23 20.85 17.01
C THR A 125 11.64 21.98 17.86
N PRO A 126 11.99 22.13 19.15
CA PRO A 126 11.53 23.27 19.93
C PRO A 126 12.10 24.53 19.29
N SER A 127 11.22 25.43 18.85
CA SER A 127 11.64 26.70 18.24
C SER A 127 12.63 27.41 19.17
N LYS A 128 13.88 27.56 18.73
CA LYS A 128 14.77 28.56 19.32
C LYS A 128 14.11 29.90 19.02
N LYS A 129 13.48 30.50 20.03
CA LYS A 129 13.18 31.94 20.02
C LYS A 129 14.49 32.65 19.71
N SER A 130 14.62 33.16 18.49
CA SER A 130 15.67 34.10 18.12
C SER A 130 15.38 35.42 18.84
N SER A 131 15.85 35.51 20.07
CA SER A 131 16.16 36.78 20.71
C SER A 131 17.32 37.40 19.92
N ALA A 132 17.03 38.39 19.08
CA ALA A 132 18.04 39.27 18.52
C ALA A 132 17.46 40.68 18.45
N ASN A 133 17.88 41.44 19.47
CA ASN A 133 17.95 42.89 19.68
C ASN A 133 17.38 43.84 18.62
#